data_AF-A0A840IJR9-F1
#
_entry.id   AF-A0A840IJR9-F1
#
_cell.length_a   1.000
_cell.length_b   1.000
_cell.length_c   1.000
_cell.angle_alpha   90.00
_cell.angle_beta   90.00
_cell.angle_gamma   90.00
#
_symmetry.space_group_name_H-M   'P 1'
#
loop_
_entity.id
_entity.type
_entity.pdbx_description
1 polymer ?
#
loop_
_entity_poly.entity_id
_entity_poly.type
_entity_poly.pdbx_seq_one_letter_code
_entity_poly.pdbx_strand_id
1 'polypeptide(L)' 'MKANRAFRLLVAREGRGPAIFAPRDRLDRVEVVEIDSGESVLFWDLPPREARRLANALREDMALMEAADFLDAWRSAQE' A
#
# COMPACT_ATOMS: atom_id res chain seq x y z
N MET A 1 6.88 15.38 -10.47
CA MET A 1 7.10 15.24 -9.02
C MET A 1 7.16 13.76 -8.70
N LYS A 2 8.18 13.29 -7.97
CA LYS A 2 8.31 11.87 -7.60
C LYS A 2 7.15 11.39 -6.74
N ALA A 3 6.71 10.16 -6.97
CA ALA A 3 5.60 9.55 -6.25
C ALA A 3 5.84 9.47 -4.74
N ASN A 4 7.06 9.18 -4.29
CA ASN A 4 7.43 9.18 -2.86
C ASN A 4 7.34 10.55 -2.15
N ARG A 5 7.16 11.65 -2.89
CA ARG A 5 6.95 13.00 -2.34
C ARG A 5 5.48 13.42 -2.38
N ALA A 6 4.69 12.82 -3.26
CA ALA A 6 3.26 13.08 -3.39
C ALA A 6 2.42 12.09 -2.54
N PHE A 7 2.92 10.88 -2.32
CA PHE A 7 2.18 9.81 -1.67
C PHE A 7 2.93 9.19 -0.50
N ARG A 8 2.15 8.69 0.46
CA ARG A 8 2.59 7.91 1.60
C ARG A 8 1.95 6.53 1.56
N LEU A 9 2.76 5.50 1.75
CA LEU A 9 2.29 4.12 1.91
C LEU A 9 2.02 3.81 3.39
N LEU A 10 0.79 3.46 3.72
CA LEU A 10 0.39 2.96 5.03
C LEU A 10 0.14 1.45 4.94
N VAL A 11 0.62 0.71 5.94
CA VAL A 11 0.35 -0.72 6.07
C VAL A 11 -0.16 -0.96 7.48
N ALA A 12 -1.46 -1.19 7.60
CA ALA A 12 -2.10 -1.51 8.87
C ALA A 12 -2.23 -3.03 9.02
N ARG A 13 -1.81 -3.48 10.19
CA ARG A 13 -1.73 -4.89 10.58
C ARG A 13 -2.90 -5.21 11.50
N GLU A 14 -3.91 -5.96 11.04
CA GLU A 14 -5.02 -6.33 11.93
C GLU A 14 -4.57 -7.39 12.95
N GLY A 15 -4.14 -6.93 14.13
CA GLY A 15 -3.77 -7.78 15.25
C GLY A 15 -2.50 -7.31 15.93
N ARG A 16 -2.64 -6.84 17.17
CA ARG A 16 -1.54 -6.38 18.04
C ARG A 16 -0.75 -7.54 18.71
N GLY A 17 -0.85 -8.75 18.17
CA GLY A 17 -0.21 -9.95 18.71
C GLY A 17 0.96 -10.44 17.85
N PRO A 18 1.89 -11.22 18.41
CA PRO A 18 2.86 -12.00 17.64
C PRO A 18 2.15 -12.78 16.52
N ALA A 19 2.80 -12.93 15.36
CA ALA A 19 2.21 -13.58 14.18
C ALA A 19 1.64 -15.00 14.47
N ILE A 20 2.16 -15.68 15.49
CA ILE A 20 1.70 -17.02 15.92
C ILE A 20 0.29 -17.01 16.51
N PHE A 21 -0.20 -15.86 16.98
CA PHE A 21 -1.53 -15.68 17.59
C PHE A 21 -2.48 -14.90 16.68
N ALA A 22 -2.05 -14.53 15.47
CA ALA A 22 -2.91 -13.83 14.54
C ALA A 22 -4.03 -14.78 14.02
N PRO A 23 -5.25 -14.27 13.80
CA PRO A 23 -6.30 -15.04 13.14
C PRO A 23 -5.81 -15.60 11.80
N ARG A 24 -6.21 -16.83 11.45
CA ARG A 24 -5.84 -17.46 10.17
C ARG A 24 -6.40 -16.70 8.95
N ASP A 25 -7.52 -16.00 9.14
CA ASP A 25 -8.20 -15.19 8.13
C ASP A 25 -7.88 -13.69 8.26
N ARG A 26 -6.80 -13.34 8.96
CA ARG A 26 -6.38 -11.95 9.09
C ARG A 26 -6.05 -11.36 7.73
N LEU A 27 -6.59 -10.17 7.46
CA LEU A 27 -6.21 -9.33 6.34
C LEU A 27 -5.34 -8.17 6.85
N ASP A 28 -4.27 -7.89 6.12
CA ASP A 28 -3.47 -6.69 6.29
C ASP A 28 -3.95 -5.66 5.27
N ARG A 29 -4.12 -4.43 5.75
CA ARG A 29 -4.58 -3.30 4.95
C ARG A 29 -3.38 -2.55 4.40
N VAL A 30 -3.39 -2.25 3.11
CA VAL A 30 -2.38 -1.45 2.41
C VAL A 30 -3.07 -0.26 1.79
N GLU A 31 -2.60 0.95 2.10
CA GLU A 31 -3.20 2.20 1.61
C GLU A 31 -2.11 3.09 1.03
N VAL A 32 -2.40 3.68 -0.13
CA VAL A 32 -1.63 4.80 -0.65
C VAL A 32 -2.43 6.05 -0.41
N VAL A 33 -1.82 7.00 0.29
CA VAL A 33 -2.45 8.25 0.72
C VAL A 33 -1.71 9.42 0.11
N GLU A 34 -2.44 10.37 -0.48
CA GLU A 34 -1.85 11.63 -0.91
C GLU A 34 -1.41 12.47 0.29
N ILE A 35 -0.19 13.00 0.24
CA ILE A 35 0.44 13.69 1.37
C ILE A 35 -0.25 15.03 1.66
N ASP A 36 -0.65 15.76 0.60
CA ASP A 36 -1.24 17.10 0.73
C ASP A 36 -2.68 17.06 1.27
N SER A 37 -3.50 16.12 0.79
CA SER A 37 -4.91 16.00 1.20
C SER A 37 -5.12 15.05 2.38
N GLY A 38 -4.21 14.08 2.57
CA GLY A 38 -4.43 12.96 3.49
C GLY A 38 -5.47 11.96 3.00
N GLU A 39 -5.87 12.03 1.72
CA GLU A 39 -6.87 11.13 1.13
C GLU A 39 -6.25 9.82 0.63
N SER A 40 -6.90 8.70 0.93
CA SER A 40 -6.52 7.39 0.40
C SER A 40 -6.92 7.28 -1.07
N VAL A 41 -5.93 7.20 -1.96
CA VAL A 41 -6.10 7.13 -3.42
C VAL A 41 -6.10 5.70 -3.97
N LEU A 42 -5.48 4.77 -3.25
CA LEU A 42 -5.49 3.33 -3.55
C LEU A 42 -5.58 2.53 -2.25
N PHE A 43 -6.31 1.42 -2.29
CA PHE A 43 -6.62 0.62 -1.11
C PHE A 43 -6.69 -0.87 -1.44
N TRP A 44 -6.11 -1.70 -0.57
CA TRP A 44 -6.22 -3.15 -0.63
C TRP A 44 -6.33 -3.77 0.77
N ASP A 45 -7.17 -4.79 0.89
CA ASP A 45 -7.16 -5.73 2.02
C ASP A 45 -6.73 -7.10 1.51
N LEU A 46 -5.57 -7.59 1.97
CA LEU A 46 -4.93 -8.80 1.46
C LEU A 46 -4.38 -9.64 2.60
N PRO A 47 -4.21 -10.96 2.44
CA PRO A 47 -3.49 -11.73 3.43
C PRO A 47 -2.05 -11.22 3.64
N PRO A 48 -1.44 -11.40 4.83
CA PRO A 48 -0.21 -10.70 5.22
C PRO A 48 0.98 -10.91 4.27
N ARG A 49 1.05 -12.08 3.62
CA ARG A 49 2.12 -12.39 2.66
C ARG A 49 1.98 -11.57 1.38
N GLU A 50 0.77 -11.51 0.84
CA GLU A 50 0.47 -10.69 -0.34
C GLU A 50 0.57 -9.20 -0.01
N ALA A 51 0.05 -8.75 1.13
CA ALA A 51 0.17 -7.37 1.60
C ALA A 51 1.64 -6.91 1.69
N ARG A 52 2.53 -7.74 2.27
CA ARG A 52 3.96 -7.43 2.34
C ARG A 52 4.60 -7.35 0.96
N ARG A 53 4.22 -8.25 0.04
CA ARG A 53 4.74 -8.24 -1.34
C ARG A 53 4.29 -6.98 -2.08
N LEU A 54 3.00 -6.66 -2.01
CA LEU A 54 2.44 -5.45 -2.61
C LEU A 54 3.09 -4.19 -2.03
N ALA A 55 3.20 -4.09 -0.71
CA ALA A 55 3.80 -2.93 -0.05
C ALA A 55 5.28 -2.72 -0.44
N ASN A 56 6.02 -3.77 -0.76
CA ASN A 56 7.39 -3.63 -1.25
C ASN A 56 7.41 -3.12 -2.70
N ALA A 57 6.60 -3.71 -3.58
CA ALA A 57 6.47 -3.25 -4.98
C ALA A 57 6.05 -1.77 -5.04
N LEU A 58 5.04 -1.37 -4.26
CA LEU A 58 4.61 0.02 -4.16
C LEU A 58 5.74 0.96 -3.71
N ARG A 59 6.58 0.54 -2.74
CA ARG A 59 7.72 1.37 -2.30
C ARG A 59 8.78 1.52 -3.39
N GLU A 60 9.08 0.45 -4.12
CA GLU A 60 10.05 0.47 -5.21
C GLU A 60 9.56 1.40 -6.33
N ASP A 61 8.30 1.25 -6.74
CA ASP A 61 7.72 2.08 -7.80
C ASP A 61 7.57 3.54 -7.36
N MET A 62 7.18 3.81 -6.11
CA MET A 62 7.14 5.17 -5.59
C MET A 62 8.51 5.88 -5.63
N ALA A 63 9.60 5.12 -5.51
CA ALA A 63 10.96 5.65 -5.58
C ALA A 63 11.42 5.89 -7.02
N LEU A 64 10.96 5.08 -7.98
CA LEU A 64 11.39 5.11 -9.37
C LEU A 64 10.53 6.03 -10.24
N MET A 65 9.21 6.06 -10.02
CA MET A 65 8.23 6.68 -10.89
C MET A 65 7.84 8.10 -10.47
N GLU A 66 7.33 8.89 -11.42
CA GLU A 66 6.64 10.13 -11.11
C GLU A 66 5.23 9.83 -10.58
N ALA A 67 4.65 10.79 -9.84
CA ALA A 67 3.37 10.61 -9.16
C ALA A 67 2.22 10.23 -10.10
N ALA A 68 2.14 10.87 -11.27
CA ALA A 68 1.10 10.58 -12.25
C ALA A 68 1.23 9.18 -12.84
N ASP A 69 2.44 8.81 -13.28
CA ASP A 69 2.72 7.48 -13.87
C ASP A 69 2.48 6.36 -12.85
N PHE A 70 2.86 6.59 -11.58
CA PHE A 70 2.61 5.65 -10.50
C PHE A 70 1.10 5.40 -10.31
N LEU A 71 0.29 6.47 -10.24
CA LEU A 71 -1.15 6.32 -10.05
C LEU A 71 -1.82 5.62 -11.23
N ASP A 72 -1.45 5.98 -12.46
CA ASP A 72 -2.02 5.38 -13.67
C ASP A 72 -1.72 3.87 -13.74
N ALA A 73 -0.46 3.48 -13.50
CA ALA A 73 -0.04 2.10 -13.49
C ALA A 73 -0.74 1.27 -12.41
N TRP A 74 -0.82 1.78 -11.18
CA TRP A 74 -1.40 1.03 -10.07
C TRP A 74 -2.93 1.06 -10.02
N ARG A 75 -3.59 2.07 -10.60
CA ARG A 75 -5.05 2.04 -10.84
C ARG A 75 -5.41 0.97 -11.86
N SER A 76 -4.70 0.94 -12.98
CA SER A 76 -4.91 -0.08 -14.03
C SER A 76 -4.68 -1.50 -13.52
N ALA A 77 -3.81 -1.68 -12.51
CA ALA A 77 -3.56 -2.98 -11.88
C ALA A 77 -4.63 -3.39 -10.84
N GLN A 78 -5.55 -2.50 -10.44
CA GLN A 78 -6.67 -2.83 -9.55
C GLN A 78 -7.95 -3.26 -10.29
N GLU A 79 -8.07 -2.93 -11.58
CA GLU A 79 -9.20 -3.32 -12.45
C GLU A 79 -9.07 -4.76 -12.94
#